data_AF-A0A6A8G998-F1
#
_entry.id   AF-A0A6A8G998-F1
#
_cell.length_a   1.000
_cell.length_b   1.000
_cell.length_c   1.000
_cell.angle_alpha   90.00
_cell.angle_beta   90.00
_cell.angle_gamma   90.00
#
_symmetry.space_group_name_H-M   'P 1'
#
loop_
_entity.id
_entity.type
_entity.pdbx_description
1 polymer ?
#
loop_
_entity_poly.entity_id
_entity_poly.type
_entity_poly.pdbx_seq_one_letter_code
_entity_poly.pdbx_strand_id
1 'polypeptide(L)'
;MPSPSDDDFQTPPPTAPIDDTPTVSCSRCGNEWDLAYELDELKLGNQSVEQFALDHHRHTGHFPDDVSPWVTNCRQCPATDQFLSEGAARRWARTHARHTRHDVAVDHADEQSVVTPE
;
A
#
# COMPACT_ATOMS: atom_id res chain seq x y z
N MET A 1 30.44 -53.42 -3.88
CA MET A 1 29.75 -52.13 -4.12
C MET A 1 29.49 -51.52 -2.75
N PRO A 2 30.21 -50.47 -2.32
CA PRO A 2 29.94 -49.79 -1.05
C PRO A 2 28.80 -48.78 -1.23
N SER A 3 27.87 -48.74 -0.28
CA SER A 3 26.73 -47.80 -0.26
C SER A 3 27.19 -46.38 0.08
N PRO A 4 26.59 -45.33 -0.50
CA PRO A 4 26.87 -43.95 -0.12
C PRO A 4 26.25 -43.63 1.26
N SER A 5 27.03 -42.94 2.08
CA SER A 5 26.68 -42.52 3.45
C SER A 5 25.62 -41.41 3.47
N ASP A 6 24.65 -41.53 4.38
CA ASP A 6 23.58 -40.57 4.69
C ASP A 6 24.11 -39.28 5.39
N ASP A 7 25.01 -38.53 4.75
CA ASP A 7 25.64 -37.34 5.35
C ASP A 7 25.52 -36.06 4.48
N ASP A 8 24.44 -35.94 3.70
CA ASP A 8 24.24 -34.84 2.73
C ASP A 8 23.03 -33.93 3.04
N PHE A 9 22.50 -33.97 4.27
CA PHE A 9 21.42 -33.09 4.73
C PHE A 9 21.85 -32.14 5.86
N GLN A 10 23.11 -31.69 5.83
CA GLN A 10 23.55 -30.67 6.76
C GLN A 10 22.90 -29.33 6.40
N THR A 11 21.78 -29.04 7.06
CA THR A 11 21.11 -27.73 6.98
C THR A 11 22.13 -26.67 7.41
N PRO A 12 22.51 -25.73 6.54
CA PRO A 12 23.46 -24.69 6.92
C PRO A 12 22.92 -23.92 8.13
N PRO A 13 23.79 -23.46 9.06
CA PRO A 13 23.35 -22.72 10.24
C PRO A 13 22.54 -21.50 9.79
N PRO A 14 21.46 -21.14 10.51
CA PRO A 14 20.65 -20.00 10.13
C PRO A 14 21.54 -18.74 10.09
N THR A 15 21.66 -18.17 8.90
CA THR A 15 22.15 -16.80 8.72
C THR A 15 21.33 -15.88 9.61
N ALA A 16 21.95 -14.83 10.17
CA ALA A 16 21.33 -13.90 11.11
C ALA A 16 19.88 -13.52 10.72
N PRO A 17 18.98 -13.31 11.70
CA PRO A 17 17.58 -12.96 11.41
C PRO A 17 17.55 -11.75 10.48
N ILE A 18 16.87 -11.90 9.34
CA ILE A 18 16.61 -10.80 8.42
C ILE A 18 15.57 -9.91 9.09
N ASP A 19 15.90 -8.64 9.28
CA ASP A 19 14.93 -7.65 9.73
C ASP A 19 14.09 -7.22 8.52
N ASP A 20 12.94 -7.86 8.36
CA ASP A 20 11.97 -7.58 7.30
C ASP A 20 10.98 -6.47 7.70
N THR A 21 11.30 -5.68 8.75
CA THR A 21 10.44 -4.58 9.19
C THR A 21 10.45 -3.44 8.16
N PRO A 22 9.31 -3.09 7.56
CA PRO A 22 9.23 -2.01 6.61
C PRO A 22 9.54 -0.68 7.30
N THR A 23 10.25 0.18 6.57
CA THR A 23 10.61 1.52 7.02
C THR A 23 9.90 2.54 6.13
N VAL A 24 9.37 3.60 6.73
CA VAL A 24 8.71 4.69 6.02
C VAL A 24 9.47 5.98 6.31
N SER A 25 9.81 6.72 5.25
CA SER A 25 10.49 8.01 5.34
C SER A 25 9.57 9.14 4.89
N CYS A 26 9.79 10.34 5.44
CA CYS A 26 9.09 11.54 4.99
C CYS A 26 10.03 12.74 5.00
N SER A 27 10.53 13.09 3.82
CA SER A 27 11.42 14.23 3.56
C SER A 27 10.83 15.56 4.01
N ARG A 28 9.50 15.71 3.95
CA ARG A 28 8.79 16.93 4.39
C ARG A 28 8.80 17.09 5.91
N CYS A 29 8.66 15.99 6.64
CA CYS A 29 8.74 15.98 8.10
C CYS A 29 10.18 15.85 8.62
N GLY A 30 11.11 15.39 7.78
CA GLY A 30 12.52 15.15 8.12
C GLY A 30 12.72 13.95 9.05
N ASN A 31 11.82 12.97 9.01
CA ASN A 31 11.84 11.81 9.91
C ASN A 31 11.67 10.50 9.12
N GLU A 32 12.10 9.42 9.76
CA GLU A 32 11.98 8.04 9.30
C GLU A 32 11.48 7.19 10.46
N TRP A 33 10.62 6.22 10.17
CA TRP A 33 9.99 5.36 11.16
C TRP A 33 10.11 3.90 10.71
N ASP A 34 10.64 3.05 11.59
CA ASP A 34 10.41 1.61 11.50
C ASP A 34 8.95 1.31 11.88
N LEU A 35 8.30 0.41 11.13
CA LEU A 35 6.91 0.05 11.39
C LEU A 35 6.79 -1.15 12.35
N ALA A 36 7.76 -1.33 13.26
CA ALA A 36 7.75 -2.43 14.21
C ALA A 36 6.52 -2.35 15.13
N TYR A 37 6.13 -1.14 15.54
CA TYR A 37 4.93 -0.94 16.35
C TYR A 37 3.65 -1.33 15.60
N GLU A 38 3.48 -0.91 14.35
CA GLU A 38 2.33 -1.24 13.51
C GLU A 38 2.24 -2.75 13.23
N LEU A 39 3.39 -3.42 13.08
CA LEU A 39 3.46 -4.85 12.81
C LEU A 39 3.24 -5.69 14.07
N ASP A 40 3.96 -5.41 15.14
CA ASP A 40 4.03 -6.28 16.31
C ASP A 40 2.91 -5.97 17.32
N GLU A 41 2.66 -4.68 17.58
CA GLU A 41 1.67 -4.25 18.56
C GLU A 41 0.27 -4.14 17.95
N LEU A 42 0.15 -3.52 16.77
CA LEU A 42 -1.15 -3.37 16.09
C LEU A 42 -1.54 -4.56 15.21
N LYS A 43 -0.61 -5.50 14.95
CA LYS A 43 -0.84 -6.72 14.16
C LYS A 43 -1.41 -6.47 12.77
N LEU A 44 -1.01 -5.36 12.14
CA LEU A 44 -1.51 -4.95 10.83
C LEU A 44 -0.91 -5.79 9.69
N GLY A 45 0.23 -6.47 9.94
CA GLY A 45 0.92 -7.27 8.94
C GLY A 45 1.18 -6.47 7.66
N ASN A 46 0.76 -7.01 6.51
CA ASN A 46 0.96 -6.40 5.20
C ASN A 46 0.25 -5.03 5.01
N GLN A 47 -0.63 -4.63 5.93
CA GLN A 47 -1.35 -3.34 5.89
C GLN A 47 -0.71 -2.25 6.77
N SER A 48 0.41 -2.54 7.44
CA SER A 48 1.12 -1.59 8.31
C SER A 48 1.47 -0.28 7.59
N VAL A 49 2.11 -0.38 6.42
CA VAL A 49 2.46 0.78 5.57
C VAL A 49 1.21 1.57 5.16
N GLU A 50 0.12 0.88 4.79
CA GLU A 50 -1.11 1.53 4.35
C GLU A 50 -1.77 2.33 5.49
N GLN A 51 -1.87 1.75 6.68
CA GLN A 51 -2.45 2.46 7.83
C GLN A 51 -1.57 3.62 8.26
N PHE A 52 -0.25 3.43 8.33
CA PHE A 52 0.68 4.50 8.66
C PHE A 52 0.54 5.67 7.70
N ALA A 53 0.54 5.41 6.39
CA ALA A 53 0.44 6.45 5.38
C ALA A 53 -0.89 7.22 5.43
N LEU A 54 -2.02 6.53 5.66
CA LEU A 54 -3.32 7.18 5.83
C LEU A 54 -3.38 8.02 7.10
N ASP A 55 -2.85 7.53 8.21
CA ASP A 55 -2.81 8.25 9.47
C ASP A 55 -1.90 9.47 9.39
N HIS A 56 -0.69 9.30 8.85
CA HIS A 56 0.26 10.38 8.60
C HIS A 56 -0.36 11.47 7.73
N HIS A 57 -1.06 11.11 6.65
CA HIS A 57 -1.78 12.08 5.83
C HIS A 57 -2.91 12.80 6.59
N ARG A 58 -3.66 12.11 7.45
CA ARG A 58 -4.70 12.75 8.27
C ARG A 58 -4.13 13.77 9.25
N HIS A 59 -2.95 13.49 9.82
CA HIS A 59 -2.32 14.37 10.80
C HIS A 59 -1.48 15.49 10.17
N THR A 60 -0.85 15.24 9.02
CA THR A 60 0.14 16.16 8.42
C THR A 60 -0.31 16.77 7.09
N GLY A 61 -1.40 16.29 6.49
CA GLY A 61 -1.93 16.75 5.21
C GLY A 61 -1.12 16.34 3.99
N HIS A 62 -0.17 15.42 4.13
CA HIS A 62 0.62 14.86 3.02
C HIS A 62 0.94 13.39 3.24
N PHE A 63 1.19 12.64 2.17
CA PHE A 63 1.67 11.26 2.28
C PHE A 63 3.18 11.21 2.53
N PRO A 64 3.69 10.14 3.17
CA PRO A 64 5.12 9.86 3.25
C PRO A 64 5.78 9.73 1.86
N ASP A 65 7.10 9.72 1.84
CA ASP A 65 7.84 9.50 0.59
C ASP A 65 7.52 8.11 0.02
N ASP A 66 7.63 7.97 -1.30
CA ASP A 66 7.31 6.75 -2.07
C ASP A 66 5.87 6.22 -1.93
N VAL A 67 5.01 6.88 -1.16
CA VAL A 67 3.57 6.57 -1.10
C VAL A 67 2.79 7.51 -2.00
N SER A 68 2.33 6.95 -3.13
CA SER A 68 1.40 7.64 -4.04
C SER A 68 -0.01 7.05 -3.87
N PRO A 69 -1.01 7.81 -3.41
CA PRO A 69 -2.37 7.30 -3.34
C PRO A 69 -2.96 7.11 -4.75
N TRP A 70 -3.99 6.27 -4.83
CA TRP A 70 -4.97 6.26 -5.90
C TRP A 70 -6.03 7.31 -5.59
N VAL A 71 -6.13 8.32 -6.45
CA VAL A 71 -7.11 9.39 -6.32
C VAL A 71 -8.24 9.13 -7.30
N THR A 72 -9.48 9.10 -6.81
CA THR A 72 -10.67 9.03 -7.64
C THR A 72 -11.33 10.39 -7.68
N ASN A 73 -11.60 10.92 -8.88
CA ASN A 73 -12.24 12.23 -9.06
C ASN A 73 -13.39 12.13 -10.06
N CYS A 74 -14.61 12.39 -9.60
CA CYS A 74 -15.77 12.45 -10.48
C CYS A 74 -15.70 13.70 -11.37
N ARG A 75 -15.86 13.53 -12.69
CA ARG A 75 -15.77 14.66 -13.63
C ARG A 75 -16.99 15.56 -13.62
N GLN A 76 -18.08 15.11 -13.01
CA GLN A 76 -19.38 15.81 -13.03
C GLN A 76 -19.89 16.26 -11.66
N CYS A 77 -19.28 15.81 -10.56
CA CYS A 77 -19.69 16.22 -9.22
C CYS A 77 -18.46 16.38 -8.31
N PRO A 78 -18.58 17.06 -7.15
CA PRO A 78 -17.44 17.33 -6.28
C PRO A 78 -16.96 16.09 -5.49
N ALA A 79 -17.39 14.89 -5.86
CA ALA A 79 -16.99 13.66 -5.18
C ALA A 79 -15.55 13.29 -5.57
N THR A 80 -14.66 13.35 -4.58
CA THR A 80 -13.28 12.91 -4.67
C THR A 80 -12.96 12.04 -3.47
N ASP A 81 -12.17 10.99 -3.68
CA ASP A 81 -11.77 10.05 -2.63
C ASP A 81 -10.35 9.52 -2.90
N GLN A 82 -9.68 9.01 -1.87
CA GLN A 82 -8.28 8.57 -1.93
C GLN A 82 -8.12 7.20 -1.29
N PHE A 83 -7.38 6.32 -1.95
CA PHE A 83 -7.16 4.93 -1.53
C PHE A 83 -5.69 4.56 -1.71
N LEU A 84 -5.16 3.62 -0.93
CA LEU A 84 -3.81 3.09 -1.17
C LEU A 84 -3.81 1.81 -2.03
N SER A 85 -4.98 1.20 -2.24
CA SER A 85 -5.13 0.07 -3.16
C SER A 85 -5.93 0.44 -4.41
N GLU A 86 -5.40 0.03 -5.58
CA GLU A 86 -6.08 0.16 -6.86
C GLU A 86 -7.47 -0.47 -6.85
N GLY A 87 -7.58 -1.67 -6.25
CA GLY A 87 -8.83 -2.41 -6.18
C GLY A 87 -9.95 -1.64 -5.47
N ALA A 88 -9.63 -0.98 -4.35
CA ALA A 88 -10.58 -0.13 -3.63
C ALA A 88 -10.99 1.08 -4.47
N ALA A 89 -10.02 1.81 -5.05
CA ALA A 89 -10.26 2.95 -5.91
C ALA A 89 -11.16 2.61 -7.10
N ARG A 90 -10.82 1.56 -7.85
CA ARG A 90 -11.61 1.12 -9.00
C ARG A 90 -13.00 0.64 -8.61
N ARG A 91 -13.16 -0.02 -7.45
CA ARG A 91 -14.47 -0.45 -6.97
C ARG A 91 -15.34 0.75 -6.65
N TRP A 92 -14.81 1.73 -5.93
CA TRP A 92 -15.51 2.99 -5.66
C TRP A 92 -15.93 3.67 -6.96
N ALA A 93 -15.00 3.82 -7.91
CA ALA A 93 -15.24 4.48 -9.19
C ALA A 93 -16.36 3.80 -10.00
N ARG A 94 -16.32 2.45 -10.11
CA ARG A 94 -17.38 1.68 -10.78
C ARG A 94 -18.73 1.83 -10.11
N THR A 95 -18.78 1.74 -8.77
CA THR A 95 -20.04 1.91 -8.03
C THR A 95 -20.59 3.32 -8.21
N HIS A 96 -19.75 4.34 -8.14
CA HIS A 96 -20.14 5.73 -8.35
C HIS A 96 -20.68 5.95 -9.77
N ALA A 97 -19.92 5.55 -10.79
CA ALA A 97 -20.31 5.67 -12.20
C ALA A 97 -21.66 4.99 -12.46
N ARG A 98 -21.87 3.77 -11.94
CA ARG A 98 -23.13 3.04 -12.10
C ARG A 98 -24.33 3.77 -11.47
N HIS A 99 -24.17 4.35 -10.29
CA HIS A 99 -25.28 5.00 -9.58
C HIS A 99 -25.59 6.40 -10.10
N THR A 100 -24.57 7.13 -10.54
CA THR A 100 -24.70 8.54 -10.93
C THR A 100 -24.74 8.76 -12.44
N ARG A 101 -24.35 7.74 -13.23
CA ARG A 101 -24.08 7.87 -14.66
C ARG A 101 -22.97 8.87 -14.97
N HIS A 102 -22.04 9.06 -14.03
CA HIS A 102 -20.89 9.95 -14.20
C HIS A 102 -19.62 9.21 -14.61
N ASP A 103 -18.73 9.92 -15.28
CA ASP A 103 -17.38 9.44 -15.57
C ASP A 103 -16.48 9.76 -14.38
N VAL A 104 -15.70 8.77 -13.95
CA VAL A 104 -14.79 8.89 -12.81
C VAL A 104 -13.36 8.71 -13.29
N ALA A 105 -12.54 9.74 -13.12
CA ALA A 105 -11.10 9.64 -13.30
C ALA A 105 -10.49 8.89 -12.10
N VAL A 106 -9.54 8.00 -12.39
CA VAL A 106 -8.76 7.27 -11.40
C VAL A 106 -7.29 7.50 -11.74
N ASP A 107 -6.61 8.22 -10.86
CA ASP A 107 -5.24 8.69 -11.00
C ASP A 107 -4.34 8.01 -9.97
N HIS A 108 -3.12 7.65 -10.36
CA HIS A 108 -2.10 7.14 -9.46
C HIS A 108 -0.71 7.44 -10.01
N ALA A 109 0.09 8.20 -9.24
CA ALA A 109 1.38 8.71 -9.70
C ALA A 109 1.26 9.37 -11.10
N ASP A 110 1.84 8.75 -12.13
CA ASP A 110 1.80 9.22 -13.53
C ASP A 110 0.74 8.48 -14.39
N GLU A 111 0.03 7.52 -13.82
CA GLU A 111 -1.00 6.73 -14.50
C GLU A 111 -2.38 7.34 -14.31
N GLN A 112 -3.15 7.46 -15.40
CA GLN A 112 -4.53 7.92 -15.38
C GLN A 112 -5.42 6.96 -16.15
N SER A 113 -6.59 6.65 -15.59
CA SER A 113 -7.65 5.91 -16.27
C SER A 113 -9.02 6.52 -16.00
N VAL A 114 -10.02 6.15 -16.80
CA VAL A 114 -11.39 6.63 -16.65
C VAL A 114 -12.33 5.44 -16.58
N VAL A 115 -13.22 5.46 -15.59
CA VAL A 115 -14.34 4.52 -15.47
C VAL A 115 -15.60 5.22 -15.96
N THR A 116 -16.16 4.70 -17.04
CA THR A 116 -17.43 5.16 -17.61
C THR A 116 -18.59 4.30 -17.09
N PRO A 117 -19.82 4.84 -17.02
CA PRO A 117 -21.00 4.05 -16.69
C PRO A 117 -21.31 3.04 -17.80
N GLU A 118 -21.74 1.82 -17.40
CA GLU A 118 -22.24 0.77 -18.33
C GLU A 118 -23.70 0.99 -18.74
#